data_AF-A0A1H4SWN9-F1
#
_entry.id   AF-A0A1H4SWN9-F1
#
_cell.length_a   1.000
_cell.length_b   1.000
_cell.length_c   1.000
_cell.angle_alpha   90.00
_cell.angle_beta   90.00
_cell.angle_gamma   90.00
#
_symmetry.space_group_name_H-M   'P 1'
#
loop_
_entity.id
_entity.type
_entity.pdbx_description
1 polymer ?
#
loop_
_entity_poly.entity_id
_entity_poly.type
_entity_poly.pdbx_seq_one_letter_code
_entity_poly.pdbx_strand_id
1 'polypeptide(L)' 'MIEKYPLLDEPGKNMFIFEKLGKFYGHIIKDRTDKAPALFVFETPKYESIEQLKADYPPSVEKD' A
#
# COMPACT_ATOMS: atom_id res chain seq x y z
N MET A 1 -0.77 7.28 -8.64
CA MET A 1 0.04 6.49 -7.72
C MET A 1 1.38 7.18 -7.61
N ILE A 2 1.81 7.50 -6.39
CA ILE A 2 3.09 8.15 -6.12
C ILE A 2 4.14 7.11 -5.74
N GLU A 3 3.72 6.10 -4.98
CA GLU A 3 4.61 5.07 -4.49
C GLU A 3 3.87 3.73 -4.42
N LYS A 4 4.62 2.64 -4.60
CA LYS A 4 4.17 1.29 -4.35
C LYS A 4 5.22 0.57 -3.51
N TYR A 5 4.81 -0.14 -2.47
CA TYR A 5 5.70 -1.00 -1.70
C TYR A 5 5.00 -2.28 -1.20
N PRO A 6 5.73 -3.38 -1.02
CA PRO A 6 5.24 -4.56 -0.31
C PRO A 6 4.97 -4.21 1.16
N LEU A 7 3.89 -4.71 1.75
CA LEU A 7 3.59 -4.49 3.18
C LEU A 7 4.43 -5.41 4.06
N LEU A 8 4.93 -4.88 5.19
CA LEU A 8 5.77 -5.61 6.13
C LEU A 8 5.03 -6.81 6.74
N ASP A 9 3.82 -6.58 7.26
CA ASP A 9 3.06 -7.58 8.01
C ASP A 9 2.09 -8.38 7.14
N GLU A 10 1.98 -8.06 5.85
CA GLU A 10 1.04 -8.71 4.92
C GLU A 10 1.74 -9.23 3.65
N PRO A 11 2.46 -10.37 3.72
CA PRO A 11 3.12 -10.97 2.57
C PRO A 11 2.17 -11.22 1.39
N GLY A 12 2.62 -10.87 0.18
CA GLY A 12 1.82 -10.97 -1.05
C GLY A 12 0.73 -9.89 -1.17
N LYS A 13 0.81 -8.84 -0.35
CA LYS A 13 0.03 -7.60 -0.52
C LYS A 13 0.98 -6.41 -0.72
N ASN A 14 0.54 -5.52 -1.58
CA ASN A 14 1.23 -4.29 -1.90
C ASN A 14 0.36 -3.09 -1.53
N MET A 15 0.98 -2.06 -0.95
CA MET A 15 0.40 -0.75 -0.76
C MET A 15 0.67 0.12 -1.98
N PHE A 16 -0.36 0.81 -2.45
CA PHE A 16 -0.29 1.79 -3.52
C PHE A 16 -0.71 3.15 -2.96
N ILE A 17 0.23 4.10 -2.84
CA ILE A 17 -0.03 5.43 -2.29
C ILE A 17 -0.50 6.37 -3.39
N PHE A 18 -1.52 7.15 -3.07
CA PHE A 18 -2.08 8.22 -3.90
C PHE A 18 -2.14 9.51 -3.09
N GLU A 19 -2.06 10.65 -3.78
CA GLU A 19 -2.34 11.97 -3.21
C GLU A 19 -3.56 12.57 -3.90
N LYS A 20 -4.40 13.24 -3.12
CA LYS A 20 -5.54 14.00 -3.63
C LYS A 20 -5.78 15.19 -2.72
N LEU A 21 -5.67 16.39 -3.29
CA LEU A 21 -5.88 17.66 -2.58
C LEU A 21 -4.99 17.80 -1.33
N GLY A 22 -3.71 17.42 -1.45
CA GLY A 22 -2.75 17.49 -0.34
C GLY A 22 -2.93 16.44 0.75
N LYS A 23 -3.81 15.44 0.55
CA LYS A 23 -3.98 14.29 1.46
C LYS A 23 -3.49 13.01 0.81
N PHE A 24 -2.95 12.10 1.61
CA PHE A 24 -2.43 10.81 1.16
C PHE A 24 -3.35 9.67 1.57
N TYR A 25 -3.57 8.71 0.68
CA TYR A 25 -4.34 7.50 0.98
C TYR A 25 -3.76 6.33 0.20
N GLY A 26 -4.02 5.12 0.67
CA GLY A 26 -3.40 3.90 0.20
C GLY A 26 -4.43 2.90 -0.29
N HIS A 27 -4.15 2.21 -1.39
CA HIS A 27 -4.88 1.01 -1.78
C HIS A 27 -4.02 -0.21 -1.50
N ILE A 28 -4.54 -1.12 -0.67
CA ILE A 28 -3.93 -2.42 -0.44
C ILE A 28 -4.46 -3.38 -1.49
N ILE A 29 -3.56 -3.92 -2.30
CA ILE A 29 -3.87 -4.88 -3.36
C ILE A 29 -3.12 -6.18 -3.07
N LYS A 30 -3.86 -7.29 -3.06
CA LYS A 30 -3.29 -8.63 -3.04
C LYS A 30 -2.76 -8.98 -4.43
N ASP A 31 -1.58 -9.57 -4.47
CA ASP A 31 -0.91 -9.91 -5.72
C ASP A 31 -1.67 -10.96 -6.55
N ARG A 32 -1.49 -10.85 -7.86
CA ARG A 32 -1.94 -11.88 -8.80
C ARG A 32 -1.14 -13.15 -8.55
N THR A 33 -1.84 -14.29 -8.57
CA THR A 33 -1.23 -15.61 -8.63
C THR A 33 -1.68 -16.30 -9.92
N ASP A 34 -1.07 -17.44 -10.26
CA ASP A 34 -1.50 -18.24 -11.42
C ASP A 34 -2.97 -18.69 -11.33
N LYS A 35 -3.52 -18.72 -10.10
CA LYS A 35 -4.87 -19.21 -9.80
C LYS A 35 -5.88 -18.09 -9.51
N ALA A 36 -5.43 -16.85 -9.32
CA ALA A 36 -6.31 -15.74 -8.92
C ALA A 36 -5.78 -14.39 -9.42
N PRO A 37 -6.66 -13.49 -9.91
CA PRO A 37 -6.26 -12.14 -10.30
C PRO A 37 -5.78 -11.33 -9.09
N ALA A 38 -5.09 -10.23 -9.35
CA ALA A 38 -4.84 -9.22 -8.32
C ALA A 38 -6.18 -8.68 -7.78
N LEU A 39 -6.28 -8.48 -6.47
CA LEU A 39 -7.52 -8.12 -5.81
C LEU A 39 -7.33 -6.89 -4.95
N PHE A 40 -8.17 -5.87 -5.17
CA PHE A 40 -8.29 -4.75 -4.25
C PHE A 40 -8.88 -5.24 -2.93
N VAL A 41 -8.13 -5.02 -1.83
CA VAL A 41 -8.51 -5.46 -0.50
C VAL A 41 -9.14 -4.33 0.29
N PHE A 42 -8.47 -3.16 0.30
CA PHE A 42 -8.83 -2.08 1.21
C PHE A 42 -8.29 -0.73 0.71
N GLU A 43 -9.04 0.34 0.99
CA GLU A 43 -8.56 1.72 0.89
C GLU A 43 -8.37 2.27 2.29
N THR A 44 -7.19 2.82 2.58
CA THR A 44 -6.88 3.41 3.88
C THR A 44 -7.60 4.75 4.09
N PRO A 45 -7.74 5.20 5.34
CA PRO A 45 -8.11 6.58 5.62
C PRO A 45 -7.17 7.58 4.94
N LYS A 46 -7.60 8.84 4.86
CA LYS A 46 -6.73 9.92 4.36
C LYS A 46 -5.82 10.42 5.48
N TYR A 47 -4.55 10.59 5.16
CA TYR A 47 -3.47 11.08 6.01
C TYR A 47 -2.99 12.46 5.56
N GLU A 48 -2.38 13.20 6.48
CA GLU A 48 -1.78 14.51 6.19
C GLU A 48 -0.40 14.38 5.53
N SER A 49 0.29 13.26 5.73
CA SER A 49 1.60 13.01 5.17
C SER A 49 1.82 11.53 4.82
N ILE A 50 2.82 11.27 3.96
CA ILE A 50 3.20 9.91 3.58
C ILE A 50 3.78 9.15 4.78
N GLU A 51 4.50 9.84 5.66
CA GLU A 51 5.14 9.26 6.85
C GLU A 51 4.09 8.70 7.82
N GLN A 52 2.96 9.39 8.00
CA GLN A 52 1.88 8.89 8.83
C GLN A 52 1.28 7.60 8.24
N LEU A 53 1.03 7.59 6.93
CA LEU A 53 0.52 6.39 6.26
C LEU A 53 1.51 5.22 6.39
N LYS A 54 2.82 5.46 6.18
CA LYS A 54 3.86 4.45 6.31
C LYS A 54 4.11 4.00 7.75
N ALA A 55 3.78 4.82 8.75
CA ALA A 55 3.84 4.40 10.15
C ALA A 55 2.77 3.34 10.46
N ASP A 56 1.56 3.53 9.91
CA ASP A 56 0.44 2.60 10.10
C ASP A 56 0.53 1.37 9.17
N TYR A 57 1.12 1.55 7.98
CA TYR A 57 1.31 0.51 6.97
C TYR A 57 2.77 0.45 6.53
N PRO A 58 3.66 -0.11 7.36
CA PRO A 58 5.09 -0.08 7.09
C PRO A 58 5.46 -0.89 5.84
N PRO A 59 6.42 -0.38 5.03
CA PRO A 59 6.98 -1.14 3.93
C PRO A 59 7.77 -2.34 4.45
N SER A 60 7.67 -3.47 3.75
CA SER A 60 8.58 -4.60 3.93
C SER A 60 9.98 -4.17 3.52
N VAL A 61 10.95 -4.45 4.37
CA VAL A 61 12.38 -4.25 4.10
C VAL A 61 12.83 -5.37 3.17
N GLU A 62 12.39 -5.38 1.91
CA GLU A 62 13.15 -6.09 0.89
C GLU A 62 14.46 -5.32 0.74
N LYS A 63 15.50 -5.85 1.41
CA LYS A 63 16.88 -5.51 1.10
C LYS A 63 17.11 -5.98 -0.32
N ASP A 64 17.09 -5.05 -1.28
CA ASP A 64 17.83 -5.20 -2.52
C ASP A 64 19.32 -5.46 -2.23
#